data_AF-A0A6M4P8Z9-F1
#
_entry.id   AF-A0A6M4P8Z9-F1
#
_cell.length_a   1.000
_cell.length_b   1.000
_cell.length_c   1.000
_cell.angle_alpha   90.00
_cell.angle_beta   90.00
_cell.angle_gamma   90.00
#
_symmetry.space_group_name_H-M   'P 1'
#
loop_
_entity.id
_entity.type
_entity.pdbx_description
1 polymer ?
#
loop_
_entity_poly.entity_id
_entity_poly.type
_entity_poly.pdbx_seq_one_letter_code
_entity_poly.pdbx_strand_id
1 'polypeptide(L)'
;MFLSIEVTDFHNFSSPEYIYDFEVERYRSQEEKALNDLSDYLLDSSSTLDGDEIQKHLFPNKEVDIFLSHSHADADSVIRLAIALERKGLNVFIDSCVWGNAFDLLKDIDNKYCYDSSTSTYSYEKRNRSTSHAYMMLNTALHKMIDNCEVFLFLGTPNSVSVRQGIESQESVNSPWILSELALVQHIRRKTSYKQRLKSLTENLGMEAHQPVMDSLDVAYTKPDLDHKITSTALSNLLKLNYLNKVDVFERLYRHLNP
;
A
#
# COMPACT_ATOMS: atom_id res chain seq x y z
N MET A 1 6.17 9.59 -13.69
CA MET A 1 6.60 8.26 -13.20
C MET A 1 7.04 8.45 -11.78
N PHE A 2 6.53 7.59 -10.90
CA PHE A 2 6.37 7.99 -9.52
C PHE A 2 7.66 8.29 -8.76
N LEU A 3 7.52 9.29 -7.89
CA LEU A 3 8.49 9.67 -6.88
C LEU A 3 8.24 8.85 -5.61
N SER A 4 9.27 8.21 -5.05
CA SER A 4 9.11 7.50 -3.78
C SER A 4 9.62 8.32 -2.61
N ILE A 5 8.76 8.54 -1.62
CA ILE A 5 9.06 9.39 -0.47
C ILE A 5 8.69 8.63 0.80
N GLU A 6 9.56 8.70 1.79
CA GLU A 6 9.25 8.31 3.16
C GLU A 6 8.96 9.54 4.03
N VAL A 7 7.85 9.51 4.75
CA VAL A 7 7.59 10.42 5.87
C VAL A 7 8.07 9.74 7.14
N THR A 8 9.22 10.15 7.66
CA THR A 8 9.96 9.36 8.68
C THR A 8 9.30 9.35 10.06
N ASP A 9 8.44 10.34 10.34
CA ASP A 9 7.85 10.58 11.66
C ASP A 9 6.34 10.85 11.56
N PHE A 10 5.64 10.06 10.74
CA PHE A 10 4.22 10.27 10.42
C PHE A 10 3.30 10.23 11.66
N HIS A 11 3.70 9.58 12.74
CA HIS A 11 2.99 9.61 14.03
C HIS A 11 2.85 11.02 14.62
N ASN A 12 3.67 11.99 14.18
CA ASN A 12 3.57 13.40 14.56
C ASN A 12 2.77 14.24 13.56
N PHE A 13 2.23 13.64 12.50
CA PHE A 13 1.50 14.36 11.47
C PHE A 13 0.20 14.95 12.03
N SER A 14 -0.03 16.22 11.68
CA SER A 14 -1.32 16.86 11.82
C SER A 14 -1.68 17.58 10.52
N SER A 15 -2.92 17.38 10.09
CA SER A 15 -3.47 18.12 8.97
C SER A 15 -3.52 19.62 9.30
N PRO A 16 -3.06 20.50 8.40
CA PRO A 16 -3.19 21.96 8.60
C PRO A 16 -4.64 22.42 8.68
N GLU A 17 -5.54 21.71 8.01
CA GLU A 17 -6.98 21.94 8.07
C GLU A 17 -7.60 20.97 9.09
N TYR A 18 -8.59 21.45 9.85
CA TYR A 18 -9.36 20.56 10.70
C TYR A 18 -10.20 19.61 9.85
N ILE A 19 -10.07 18.31 10.12
CA ILE A 19 -10.84 17.23 9.49
C ILE A 19 -11.67 16.61 10.58
N TYR A 20 -12.98 16.55 10.40
CA TYR A 20 -13.88 16.03 11.43
C TYR A 20 -13.90 14.49 11.39
N ASP A 21 -14.19 13.87 12.53
CA ASP A 21 -14.27 12.40 12.64
C ASP A 21 -15.32 11.81 11.69
N PHE A 22 -16.46 12.50 11.53
CA PHE A 22 -17.48 12.07 10.57
C PHE A 22 -17.00 12.06 9.12
N GLU A 23 -16.01 12.89 8.75
CA GLU A 23 -15.42 12.87 7.41
C GLU A 23 -14.56 11.62 7.22
N VAL A 24 -13.82 11.23 8.25
CA VAL A 24 -13.00 10.00 8.27
C VAL A 24 -13.91 8.77 8.19
N GLU A 25 -14.97 8.72 8.99
CA GLU A 25 -15.96 7.63 8.95
C GLU A 25 -16.64 7.53 7.58
N ARG A 26 -17.03 8.68 7.00
CA ARG A 26 -17.63 8.72 5.67
C ARG A 26 -16.66 8.19 4.61
N TYR A 27 -15.41 8.62 4.64
CA TYR A 27 -14.37 8.17 3.71
C TYR A 27 -14.22 6.65 3.77
N ARG A 28 -14.05 6.09 4.98
CA ARG A 28 -13.95 4.64 5.20
C ARG A 28 -15.14 3.89 4.61
N SER A 29 -16.36 4.36 4.89
CA SER A 29 -17.60 3.71 4.43
C SER A 29 -17.82 3.74 2.90
N GLN A 30 -17.19 4.69 2.20
CA GLN A 30 -17.29 4.81 0.74
C GLN A 30 -16.37 3.80 0.05
N GLU A 31 -15.18 3.59 0.60
CA GLU A 31 -14.17 2.68 0.05
C GLU A 31 -14.41 1.21 0.46
N GLU A 32 -14.98 0.94 1.65
CA GLU A 32 -15.28 -0.42 2.14
C GLU A 32 -16.32 -1.18 1.28
N LYS A 33 -17.03 -0.50 0.37
CA LYS A 33 -18.11 -1.07 -0.45
C LYS A 33 -17.65 -1.84 -1.69
N ALA A 34 -16.35 -2.00 -1.93
CA ALA A 34 -15.85 -2.66 -3.14
C ALA A 34 -15.78 -4.20 -3.03
N LEU A 35 -15.92 -4.79 -1.84
CA LEU A 35 -16.06 -6.25 -1.72
C LEU A 35 -17.55 -6.63 -1.64
N ASN A 36 -18.27 -6.47 -2.75
CA ASN A 36 -19.56 -7.18 -2.88
C ASN A 36 -19.31 -8.63 -3.33
N ASP A 37 -20.26 -9.49 -2.94
CA ASP A 37 -20.22 -10.95 -2.94
C ASP A 37 -19.38 -11.56 -4.07
N LEU A 38 -18.35 -12.33 -3.69
CA LEU A 38 -17.44 -13.04 -4.58
C LEU A 38 -18.17 -13.93 -5.61
N SER A 39 -19.44 -14.26 -5.33
CA SER A 39 -20.34 -14.94 -6.26
C SER A 39 -20.45 -14.25 -7.63
N ASP A 40 -20.27 -12.93 -7.71
CA ASP A 40 -20.32 -12.15 -8.96
C ASP A 40 -19.12 -12.41 -9.89
N TYR A 41 -18.00 -12.94 -9.37
CA TYR A 41 -16.76 -13.18 -10.15
C TYR A 41 -16.56 -14.63 -10.56
N LEU A 42 -17.62 -15.44 -10.53
CA LEU A 42 -17.54 -16.81 -10.99
C LEU A 42 -17.60 -16.89 -12.51
N LEU A 43 -16.61 -17.56 -13.10
CA LEU A 43 -16.75 -18.11 -14.44
C LEU A 43 -17.73 -19.29 -14.34
N ASP A 44 -18.96 -19.08 -14.82
CA ASP A 44 -20.11 -19.99 -14.73
C ASP A 44 -19.77 -21.48 -14.63
N SER A 45 -20.49 -22.20 -13.75
CA SER A 45 -20.53 -23.67 -13.57
C SER A 45 -19.20 -24.40 -13.30
N SER A 46 -18.04 -23.74 -13.40
CA SER A 46 -16.72 -24.39 -13.35
C SER A 46 -15.98 -24.22 -12.02
N SER A 47 -16.60 -23.56 -11.03
CA SER A 47 -15.96 -23.21 -9.75
C SER A 47 -14.64 -22.46 -9.92
N THR A 48 -14.47 -21.74 -11.03
CA THR A 48 -13.28 -20.95 -11.34
C THR A 48 -13.61 -19.48 -11.15
N LEU A 49 -12.76 -18.76 -10.42
CA LEU A 49 -12.88 -17.31 -10.26
C LEU A 49 -12.24 -16.59 -11.45
N ASP A 50 -12.91 -15.57 -11.96
CA ASP A 50 -12.34 -14.63 -12.93
C ASP A 50 -11.44 -13.63 -12.20
N GLY A 51 -10.15 -13.96 -12.13
CA GLY A 51 -9.15 -13.09 -11.50
C GLY A 51 -9.02 -11.72 -12.17
N ASP A 52 -9.31 -11.62 -13.48
CA ASP A 52 -9.23 -10.34 -14.20
C ASP A 52 -10.42 -9.45 -13.84
N GLU A 53 -11.63 -10.00 -13.70
CA GLU A 53 -12.80 -9.25 -13.23
C GLU A 53 -12.68 -8.85 -11.75
N ILE A 54 -12.16 -9.73 -10.89
CA ILE A 54 -11.85 -9.36 -9.50
C ILE A 54 -10.84 -8.21 -9.47
N GLN A 55 -9.77 -8.29 -10.27
CA GLN A 55 -8.81 -7.19 -10.38
C GLN A 55 -9.44 -5.90 -10.91
N LYS A 56 -10.29 -5.95 -11.94
CA LYS A 56 -10.96 -4.76 -12.47
C LYS A 56 -11.93 -4.14 -11.47
N HIS A 57 -12.63 -4.97 -10.70
CA HIS A 57 -13.59 -4.48 -9.72
C HIS A 57 -12.93 -3.89 -8.49
N LEU A 58 -11.96 -4.61 -7.91
CA LEU A 58 -11.20 -4.14 -6.76
C LEU A 58 -10.29 -2.96 -7.14
N PHE A 59 -9.80 -2.94 -8.38
CA PHE A 59 -8.85 -1.93 -8.86
C PHE A 59 -9.32 -1.40 -10.21
N PRO A 60 -10.41 -0.61 -10.21
CA PRO A 60 -10.84 0.07 -11.42
C PRO A 60 -9.65 0.89 -11.94
N ASN A 61 -9.47 0.94 -13.26
CA ASN A 61 -8.44 1.76 -13.90
C ASN A 61 -8.73 3.26 -13.65
N LYS A 62 -8.59 3.72 -12.41
CA LYS A 62 -8.69 5.10 -11.97
C LYS A 62 -7.29 5.69 -12.02
N GLU A 63 -7.21 6.93 -12.50
CA GLU A 63 -5.98 7.71 -12.36
C GLU A 63 -5.73 7.96 -10.88
N VAL A 64 -4.62 7.42 -10.36
CA VAL A 64 -4.15 7.68 -9.00
C VAL A 64 -2.97 8.64 -9.09
N ASP A 65 -3.05 9.73 -8.36
CA ASP A 65 -1.98 10.71 -8.26
C ASP A 65 -1.00 10.28 -7.15
N ILE A 66 -1.52 9.88 -5.99
CA ILE A 66 -0.71 9.49 -4.81
C ILE A 66 -1.15 8.12 -4.25
N PHE A 67 -0.19 7.22 -4.08
CA PHE A 67 -0.35 5.97 -3.33
C PHE A 67 0.17 6.15 -1.90
N LEU A 68 -0.66 5.86 -0.89
CA LEU A 68 -0.28 5.94 0.53
C LEU A 68 -0.04 4.55 1.12
N SER A 69 1.24 4.20 1.34
CA SER A 69 1.64 2.98 2.03
C SER A 69 1.75 3.23 3.54
N HIS A 70 1.11 2.39 4.35
CA HIS A 70 0.96 2.61 5.79
C HIS A 70 0.71 1.32 6.57
N SER A 71 0.86 1.36 7.90
CA SER A 71 0.38 0.29 8.78
C SER A 71 -1.12 0.41 8.98
N HIS A 72 -1.82 -0.73 9.04
CA HIS A 72 -3.26 -0.76 9.31
C HIS A 72 -3.64 -0.05 10.63
N ALA A 73 -2.74 -0.06 11.62
CA ALA A 73 -2.95 0.62 12.90
C ALA A 73 -2.99 2.17 12.79
N ASP A 74 -2.53 2.73 11.66
CA ASP A 74 -2.46 4.17 11.43
C ASP A 74 -3.62 4.70 10.55
N ALA A 75 -4.60 3.84 10.22
CA ALA A 75 -5.63 4.11 9.21
C ALA A 75 -6.34 5.48 9.36
N ASP A 76 -6.73 5.88 10.58
CA ASP A 76 -7.40 7.17 10.81
C ASP A 76 -6.54 8.37 10.39
N SER A 77 -5.27 8.38 10.80
CA SER A 77 -4.33 9.45 10.46
C SER A 77 -4.04 9.50 8.95
N VAL A 78 -4.00 8.33 8.31
CA VAL A 78 -3.78 8.19 6.87
C VAL A 78 -4.98 8.69 6.08
N ILE A 79 -6.21 8.35 6.51
CA ILE A 79 -7.44 8.87 5.89
C ILE A 79 -7.50 10.40 6.01
N ARG A 80 -7.08 10.97 7.14
CA ARG A 80 -6.99 12.44 7.29
C ARG A 80 -5.99 13.05 6.31
N LEU A 81 -4.83 12.41 6.10
CA LEU A 81 -3.90 12.86 5.07
C LEU A 81 -4.53 12.77 3.67
N ALA A 82 -5.22 11.68 3.35
CA ALA A 82 -5.89 11.52 2.06
C ALA A 82 -6.94 12.63 1.83
N ILE A 83 -7.82 12.88 2.78
CA ILE A 83 -8.80 13.98 2.69
C ILE A 83 -8.10 15.33 2.47
N ALA A 84 -7.00 15.60 3.17
CA ALA A 84 -6.24 16.84 2.99
C ALA A 84 -5.64 16.98 1.58
N LEU A 85 -5.13 15.88 1.01
CA LEU A 85 -4.58 15.82 -0.34
C LEU A 85 -5.68 15.93 -1.41
N GLU A 86 -6.82 15.26 -1.22
CA GLU A 86 -7.98 15.34 -2.11
C GLU A 86 -8.58 16.74 -2.17
N ARG A 87 -8.59 17.46 -1.04
CA ARG A 87 -8.96 18.90 -1.02
C ARG A 87 -8.01 19.77 -1.84
N LYS A 88 -6.80 19.30 -2.17
CA LYS A 88 -5.88 19.95 -3.14
C LYS A 88 -6.09 19.48 -4.58
N GLY A 89 -7.09 18.63 -4.84
CA GLY A 89 -7.47 18.15 -6.16
C GLY A 89 -6.63 16.97 -6.65
N LEU A 90 -6.07 16.17 -5.74
CA LEU A 90 -5.29 14.96 -6.05
C LEU A 90 -6.14 13.71 -5.83
N ASN A 91 -6.01 12.72 -6.71
CA ASN A 91 -6.62 11.41 -6.53
C ASN A 91 -5.71 10.54 -5.64
N VAL A 92 -6.21 10.16 -4.47
CA VAL A 92 -5.42 9.41 -3.48
C VAL A 92 -5.88 7.96 -3.42
N PHE A 93 -4.93 7.04 -3.32
CA PHE A 93 -5.20 5.62 -3.12
C PHE A 93 -4.64 5.15 -1.78
N ILE A 94 -5.51 4.54 -0.97
CA ILE A 94 -5.17 3.85 0.27
C ILE A 94 -5.62 2.39 0.10
N ASP A 95 -4.66 1.47 0.03
CA ASP A 95 -4.93 0.05 -0.17
C ASP A 95 -5.90 -0.53 0.87
N SER A 96 -5.66 -0.24 2.15
CA SER A 96 -6.47 -0.73 3.27
C SER A 96 -7.94 -0.31 3.22
N CYS A 97 -8.25 0.78 2.51
CA CYS A 97 -9.61 1.26 2.36
C CYS A 97 -10.35 0.57 1.20
N VAL A 98 -9.64 0.18 0.13
CA VAL A 98 -10.26 -0.26 -1.12
C VAL A 98 -10.74 -1.71 -1.08
N TRP A 99 -9.98 -2.61 -0.47
CA TRP A 99 -10.27 -4.06 -0.54
C TRP A 99 -10.76 -4.67 0.76
N GLY A 100 -11.15 -3.85 1.75
CA GLY A 100 -11.52 -4.34 3.07
C GLY A 100 -10.48 -5.29 3.67
N ASN A 101 -10.96 -6.37 4.28
CA ASN A 101 -10.10 -7.36 4.92
C ASN A 101 -9.86 -8.57 4.00
N ALA A 102 -8.62 -8.75 3.53
CA ALA A 102 -8.23 -9.92 2.73
C ALA A 102 -8.57 -11.26 3.39
N PHE A 103 -8.66 -11.32 4.72
CA PHE A 103 -9.09 -12.52 5.44
C PHE A 103 -10.56 -12.85 5.21
N ASP A 104 -11.43 -11.86 5.04
CA ASP A 104 -12.85 -12.09 4.79
C ASP A 104 -13.06 -12.61 3.37
N LEU A 105 -12.37 -12.05 2.38
CA LEU A 105 -12.31 -12.59 1.02
C LEU A 105 -11.84 -14.05 1.01
N LEU A 106 -10.74 -14.35 1.72
CA LEU A 106 -10.23 -15.72 1.84
C LEU A 106 -11.24 -16.65 2.49
N LYS A 107 -11.92 -16.20 3.55
CA LYS A 107 -12.93 -16.97 4.25
C LYS A 107 -14.11 -17.31 3.34
N ASP A 108 -14.55 -16.38 2.50
CA ASP A 108 -15.64 -16.61 1.56
C ASP A 108 -15.24 -17.60 0.45
N ILE A 109 -14.01 -17.50 -0.08
CA ILE A 109 -13.44 -18.49 -1.00
C ILE A 109 -13.38 -19.87 -0.32
N ASP A 110 -12.85 -19.92 0.90
CA ASP A 110 -12.61 -21.17 1.60
C ASP A 110 -13.92 -21.87 1.99
N ASN A 111 -14.91 -21.12 2.48
CA ASN A 111 -16.26 -21.63 2.78
C ASN A 111 -16.90 -22.29 1.56
N LYS A 112 -16.68 -21.73 0.37
CA LYS A 112 -17.33 -22.16 -0.86
C LYS A 112 -16.62 -23.31 -1.55
N TYR A 113 -15.28 -23.31 -1.57
CA TYR A 113 -14.50 -24.24 -2.39
C TYR A 113 -13.63 -25.21 -1.60
N CYS A 114 -13.20 -24.80 -0.40
CA CYS A 114 -12.27 -25.56 0.43
C CYS A 114 -13.00 -26.38 1.50
N TYR A 115 -14.20 -25.96 1.91
CA TYR A 115 -15.01 -26.65 2.91
C TYR A 115 -15.65 -27.94 2.35
N ASP A 116 -15.55 -29.02 3.11
CA ASP A 116 -16.19 -30.30 2.86
C ASP A 116 -17.30 -30.52 3.90
N SER A 117 -18.55 -30.48 3.46
CA SER A 117 -19.72 -30.65 4.32
C SER A 117 -19.88 -32.08 4.85
N SER A 118 -19.22 -33.08 4.25
CA SER A 118 -19.29 -34.47 4.71
C SER A 118 -18.40 -34.71 5.93
N THR A 119 -17.26 -34.04 5.99
CA THR A 119 -16.30 -34.13 7.10
C THR A 119 -16.38 -32.94 8.05
N SER A 120 -17.12 -31.89 7.70
CA SER A 120 -17.16 -30.61 8.42
C SER A 120 -15.79 -29.96 8.61
N THR A 121 -14.90 -30.12 7.62
CA THR A 121 -13.52 -29.62 7.67
C THR A 121 -13.13 -28.93 6.37
N TYR A 122 -12.02 -28.18 6.40
CA TYR A 122 -11.42 -27.60 5.19
C TYR A 122 -10.34 -28.53 4.63
N SER A 123 -10.28 -28.63 3.30
CA SER A 123 -9.17 -29.26 2.61
C SER A 123 -7.94 -28.36 2.65
N TYR A 124 -6.87 -28.83 3.30
CA TYR A 124 -5.59 -28.13 3.40
C TYR A 124 -5.01 -27.76 2.01
N GLU A 125 -5.03 -28.70 1.07
CA GLU A 125 -4.50 -28.49 -0.29
C GLU A 125 -5.29 -27.44 -1.06
N LYS A 126 -6.62 -27.49 -0.98
CA LYS A 126 -7.47 -26.48 -1.64
C LYS A 126 -7.25 -25.10 -1.01
N ARG A 127 -7.12 -25.04 0.32
CA ARG A 127 -6.88 -23.79 1.05
C ARG A 127 -5.53 -23.18 0.72
N ASN A 128 -4.45 -23.97 0.61
CA ASN A 128 -3.15 -23.47 0.16
C ASN A 128 -3.23 -22.87 -1.25
N ARG A 129 -4.00 -23.52 -2.14
CA ARG A 129 -4.22 -23.03 -3.50
C ARG A 129 -5.07 -21.74 -3.51
N SER A 130 -6.21 -21.69 -2.82
CA SER A 130 -7.04 -20.47 -2.74
C SER A 130 -6.24 -19.30 -2.16
N THR A 131 -5.50 -19.55 -1.09
CA THR A 131 -4.70 -18.55 -0.38
C THR A 131 -3.62 -17.95 -1.27
N SER A 132 -2.85 -18.79 -1.96
CA SER A 132 -1.79 -18.32 -2.86
C SER A 132 -2.35 -17.51 -4.03
N HIS A 133 -3.44 -17.97 -4.67
CA HIS A 133 -4.07 -17.22 -5.75
C HIS A 133 -4.62 -15.87 -5.29
N ALA A 134 -5.33 -15.83 -4.16
CA ALA A 134 -5.90 -14.59 -3.64
C ALA A 134 -4.80 -13.57 -3.32
N TYR A 135 -3.77 -13.95 -2.55
CA TYR A 135 -2.69 -13.03 -2.22
C TYR A 135 -1.90 -12.56 -3.46
N MET A 136 -1.62 -13.44 -4.43
CA MET A 136 -0.90 -13.05 -5.66
C MET A 136 -1.73 -12.13 -6.55
N MET A 137 -3.05 -12.35 -6.65
CA MET A 137 -3.97 -11.48 -7.37
C MET A 137 -4.03 -10.09 -6.74
N LEU A 138 -4.22 -10.03 -5.42
CA LEU A 138 -4.23 -8.80 -4.63
C LEU A 138 -2.90 -8.03 -4.77
N ASN A 139 -1.78 -8.74 -4.64
CA ASN A 139 -0.44 -8.15 -4.77
C ASN A 139 -0.16 -7.63 -6.19
N THR A 140 -0.56 -8.37 -7.21
CA THR A 140 -0.42 -7.94 -8.62
C THR A 140 -1.17 -6.63 -8.87
N ALA A 141 -2.34 -6.49 -8.25
CA ALA A 141 -3.13 -5.29 -8.41
C ALA A 141 -2.58 -4.10 -7.63
N LEU A 142 -2.06 -4.28 -6.41
CA LEU A 142 -1.26 -3.26 -5.73
C LEU A 142 -0.11 -2.78 -6.59
N HIS A 143 0.62 -3.71 -7.21
CA HIS A 143 1.74 -3.39 -8.07
C HIS A 143 1.32 -2.53 -9.26
N LYS A 144 0.16 -2.82 -9.85
CA LYS A 144 -0.44 -2.02 -10.92
C LYS A 144 -0.83 -0.62 -10.45
N MET A 145 -1.38 -0.49 -9.24
CA MET A 145 -1.71 0.83 -8.66
C MET A 145 -0.46 1.67 -8.41
N ILE A 146 0.61 1.04 -7.92
CA ILE A 146 1.90 1.71 -7.70
C ILE A 146 2.56 2.11 -9.03
N ASP A 147 2.55 1.24 -10.06
CA ASP A 147 3.10 1.60 -11.39
C ASP A 147 2.35 2.77 -12.05
N ASN A 148 1.06 2.94 -11.72
CA ASN A 148 0.20 3.98 -12.28
C ASN A 148 0.20 5.30 -11.49
N CYS A 149 0.74 5.35 -10.27
CA CYS A 149 0.75 6.59 -9.49
C CYS A 149 1.84 7.57 -9.95
N GLU A 150 1.77 8.82 -9.47
CA GLU A 150 2.83 9.82 -9.66
C GLU A 150 3.67 10.02 -8.39
N VAL A 151 3.14 9.69 -7.21
CA VAL A 151 3.91 9.68 -5.96
C VAL A 151 3.54 8.43 -5.15
N PHE A 152 4.56 7.67 -4.76
CA PHE A 152 4.45 6.66 -3.72
C PHE A 152 4.93 7.27 -2.40
N LEU A 153 4.05 7.35 -1.41
CA LEU A 153 4.34 7.93 -0.10
C LEU A 153 4.23 6.85 0.96
N PHE A 154 5.37 6.45 1.53
CA PHE A 154 5.43 5.57 2.69
C PHE A 154 5.36 6.39 3.97
N LEU A 155 4.43 6.02 4.85
CA LEU A 155 4.12 6.74 6.08
C LEU A 155 4.75 6.00 7.27
N GLY A 156 5.98 6.39 7.61
CA GLY A 156 6.79 5.78 8.67
C GLY A 156 6.28 6.10 10.06
N THR A 157 5.99 5.06 10.82
CA THR A 157 5.50 5.09 12.21
C THR A 157 6.12 3.92 12.99
N PRO A 158 6.09 3.92 14.34
CA PRO A 158 6.44 2.74 15.12
C PRO A 158 5.58 1.50 14.82
N ASN A 159 4.42 1.68 14.18
CA ASN A 159 3.52 0.59 13.78
C ASN A 159 3.87 -0.02 12.40
N SER A 160 4.64 0.70 11.58
CA SER A 160 5.07 0.25 10.23
C SER A 160 6.55 -0.10 10.18
N VAL A 161 7.36 0.54 11.01
CA VAL A 161 8.81 0.34 11.12
C VAL A 161 9.16 -0.07 12.55
N SER A 162 9.82 -1.22 12.67
CA SER A 162 10.37 -1.74 13.92
C SER A 162 11.91 -1.66 13.89
N VAL A 163 12.54 -1.62 15.05
CA VAL A 163 14.00 -1.81 15.15
C VAL A 163 14.27 -3.29 15.34
N ARG A 164 15.14 -3.87 14.51
CA ARG A 164 15.47 -5.30 14.59
C ARG A 164 16.16 -5.59 15.93
N GLN A 165 15.55 -6.43 16.76
CA GLN A 165 16.16 -6.83 18.04
C GLN A 165 17.52 -7.49 17.80
N GLY A 166 18.56 -6.97 18.45
CA GLY A 166 19.93 -7.51 18.37
C GLY A 166 20.86 -6.84 17.35
N ILE A 167 20.36 -5.93 16.51
CA ILE A 167 21.20 -5.06 15.67
C ILE A 167 20.73 -3.62 15.85
N GLU A 168 21.39 -2.89 16.77
CA GLU A 168 21.16 -1.46 16.92
C GLU A 168 21.37 -0.77 15.56
N SER A 169 20.42 0.08 15.16
CA SER A 169 20.41 0.87 13.91
C SER A 169 19.88 0.21 12.64
N GLN A 170 19.33 -1.01 12.67
CA GLN A 170 18.64 -1.59 11.50
C GLN A 170 17.12 -1.55 11.64
N GLU A 171 16.49 -0.79 10.75
CA GLU A 171 15.04 -0.75 10.59
C GLU A 171 14.51 -1.99 9.86
N SER A 172 13.39 -2.49 10.34
CA SER A 172 12.65 -3.60 9.75
C SER A 172 11.17 -3.27 9.55
N VAL A 173 10.57 -3.92 8.55
CA VAL A 173 9.12 -3.95 8.35
C VAL A 173 8.60 -5.33 8.66
N ASN A 174 7.46 -5.40 9.37
CA ASN A 174 6.83 -6.66 9.77
C ASN A 174 5.62 -7.00 8.88
N SER A 175 5.04 -6.01 8.21
CA SER A 175 3.92 -6.22 7.28
C SER A 175 4.43 -6.77 5.95
N PRO A 176 3.99 -7.97 5.51
CA PRO A 176 4.33 -8.50 4.19
C PRO A 176 3.87 -7.60 3.04
N TRP A 177 2.78 -6.85 3.23
CA TRP A 177 2.26 -5.91 2.23
C TRP A 177 3.21 -4.73 2.06
N ILE A 178 3.55 -4.04 3.15
CA ILE A 178 4.51 -2.91 3.14
C ILE A 178 5.85 -3.36 2.55
N LEU A 179 6.34 -4.55 2.91
CA LEU A 179 7.54 -5.10 2.28
C LEU A 179 7.40 -5.21 0.77
N SER A 180 6.32 -5.84 0.29
CA SER A 180 6.09 -6.04 -1.14
C SER A 180 6.05 -4.71 -1.89
N GLU A 181 5.39 -3.71 -1.32
CA GLU A 181 5.30 -2.35 -1.87
C GLU A 181 6.67 -1.67 -1.94
N LEU A 182 7.41 -1.63 -0.82
CA LEU A 182 8.73 -1.01 -0.76
C LEU A 182 9.73 -1.73 -1.69
N ALA A 183 9.72 -3.07 -1.70
CA ALA A 183 10.56 -3.87 -2.56
C ALA A 183 10.21 -3.66 -4.04
N LEU A 184 8.92 -3.55 -4.37
CA LEU A 184 8.49 -3.22 -5.73
C LEU A 184 9.06 -1.85 -6.14
N VAL A 185 8.83 -0.82 -5.32
CA VAL A 185 9.30 0.54 -5.59
C VAL A 185 10.81 0.62 -5.79
N GLN A 186 11.57 -0.17 -5.02
CA GLN A 186 13.02 -0.25 -5.16
C GLN A 186 13.46 -0.91 -6.48
N HIS A 187 12.75 -1.94 -6.94
CA HIS A 187 13.18 -2.78 -8.07
C HIS A 187 12.60 -2.39 -9.43
N ILE A 188 11.44 -1.73 -9.50
CA ILE A 188 10.88 -1.35 -10.80
C ILE A 188 11.78 -0.33 -11.48
N ARG A 189 12.23 -0.66 -12.69
CA ARG A 189 12.99 0.27 -13.55
C ARG A 189 12.11 1.44 -13.96
N ARG A 190 12.71 2.63 -13.91
CA ARG A 190 11.99 3.83 -14.30
C ARG A 190 11.81 3.95 -15.81
N LYS A 191 10.58 3.83 -16.32
CA LYS A 191 10.13 4.33 -17.63
C LYS A 191 10.56 5.82 -17.74
N THR A 192 11.56 6.09 -18.58
CA THR A 192 12.29 7.37 -18.74
C THR A 192 11.38 8.49 -19.34
N SER A 193 11.57 9.82 -19.21
CA SER A 193 12.76 10.67 -19.06
C SER A 193 12.54 11.97 -18.25
N TYR A 194 13.29 12.14 -17.15
CA TYR A 194 13.78 13.46 -16.66
C TYR A 194 15.11 13.25 -15.89
N LYS A 195 15.31 12.03 -15.36
CA LYS A 195 16.57 11.52 -14.77
C LYS A 195 17.77 11.35 -15.72
N GLN A 196 17.67 11.63 -17.04
CA GLN A 196 18.87 11.68 -17.89
C GLN A 196 19.81 12.87 -17.55
N ARG A 197 19.39 13.79 -16.66
CA ARG A 197 20.24 14.85 -16.10
C ARG A 197 20.85 14.57 -14.71
N LEU A 198 20.48 13.48 -14.03
CA LEU A 198 21.02 13.13 -12.69
C LEU A 198 21.75 11.79 -12.75
N LYS A 199 22.77 11.73 -13.59
CA LYS A 199 23.65 10.58 -13.72
C LYS A 199 24.66 10.59 -12.57
N SER A 200 24.49 9.71 -11.59
CA SER A 200 25.53 8.95 -10.86
C SER A 200 25.09 8.61 -9.44
N LEU A 201 25.65 7.50 -8.91
CA LEU A 201 25.60 6.99 -7.53
C LEU A 201 24.38 6.08 -7.24
N THR A 202 24.49 4.83 -6.82
CA THR A 202 25.63 3.92 -6.55
C THR A 202 24.99 2.52 -6.42
N GLU A 203 25.58 1.51 -7.06
CA GLU A 203 25.23 0.11 -6.85
C GLU A 203 25.84 -0.36 -5.52
N ASN A 204 25.06 -1.11 -4.72
CA ASN A 204 25.49 -2.26 -3.91
C ASN A 204 24.29 -2.81 -3.12
N LEU A 205 23.78 -3.98 -3.49
CA LEU A 205 22.88 -4.80 -2.67
C LEU A 205 23.61 -6.12 -2.35
N GLY A 206 24.11 -6.23 -1.12
CA GLY A 206 24.52 -7.51 -0.54
C GLY A 206 23.31 -8.15 0.15
N MET A 207 22.97 -9.38 -0.22
CA MET A 207 21.98 -10.19 0.48
C MET A 207 22.70 -11.30 1.24
N GLU A 208 22.52 -11.35 2.56
CA GLU A 208 22.77 -12.55 3.36
C GLU A 208 21.46 -13.01 3.99
N ALA A 209 21.14 -14.29 3.80
CA ALA A 209 19.91 -14.93 4.25
C ALA A 209 20.17 -15.76 5.51
N HIS A 210 19.39 -15.56 6.58
CA HIS A 210 19.31 -16.46 7.74
C HIS A 210 17.86 -16.63 8.20
N GLN A 211 17.44 -17.88 8.48
CA GLN A 211 16.14 -18.26 9.05
C GLN A 211 16.17 -18.30 10.59
N PRO A 212 15.03 -18.08 11.26
CA PRO A 212 14.71 -18.89 12.44
C PRO A 212 13.24 -19.33 12.58
N VAL A 213 13.04 -20.15 13.62
CA VAL A 213 11.98 -21.11 13.97
C VAL A 213 10.64 -20.48 14.41
N MET A 214 9.54 -21.19 14.11
CA MET A 214 8.15 -20.83 14.45
C MET A 214 7.77 -21.12 15.90
N ASP A 215 7.19 -20.12 16.56
CA ASP A 215 5.90 -20.23 17.24
C ASP A 215 5.23 -18.85 17.17
N SER A 216 4.15 -18.75 16.38
CA SER A 216 3.65 -17.54 15.69
C SER A 216 4.68 -16.90 14.73
N LEU A 217 4.32 -16.77 13.44
CA LEU A 217 5.26 -16.36 12.39
C LEU A 217 5.30 -14.82 12.26
N ASP A 218 6.12 -14.18 13.10
CA ASP A 218 6.53 -12.80 12.89
C ASP A 218 7.81 -12.78 12.05
N VAL A 219 7.70 -12.47 10.76
CA VAL A 219 8.85 -12.31 9.87
C VAL A 219 9.23 -10.84 9.80
N ALA A 220 10.41 -10.50 10.31
CA ALA A 220 10.99 -9.17 10.17
C ALA A 220 11.88 -9.12 8.93
N TYR A 221 11.64 -8.16 8.05
CA TYR A 221 12.43 -7.93 6.85
C TYR A 221 13.19 -6.61 6.97
N THR A 222 14.42 -6.56 6.45
CA THR A 222 15.14 -5.28 6.32
C THR A 222 14.33 -4.33 5.48
N LYS A 223 14.09 -3.11 5.98
CA LYS A 223 13.35 -2.09 5.27
C LYS A 223 14.13 -1.58 4.04
N PRO A 224 13.56 -1.59 2.84
CA PRO A 224 14.15 -0.93 1.67
C PRO A 224 14.21 0.60 1.81
N ASP A 225 15.24 1.21 1.23
CA ASP A 225 15.36 2.67 1.10
C ASP A 225 14.50 3.22 -0.06
N LEU A 226 14.01 4.46 0.12
CA LEU A 226 13.25 5.23 -0.88
C LEU A 226 14.07 6.43 -1.40
N ASP A 227 13.61 7.09 -2.47
CA ASP A 227 14.36 8.19 -3.10
C ASP A 227 14.58 9.39 -2.19
N HIS A 228 13.56 9.74 -1.41
CA HIS A 228 13.57 10.90 -0.56
C HIS A 228 12.98 10.59 0.81
N LYS A 229 13.43 11.36 1.81
CA LYS A 229 12.89 11.33 3.17
C LYS A 229 12.46 12.75 3.54
N ILE A 230 11.25 12.89 4.07
CA ILE A 230 10.72 14.15 4.61
C ILE A 230 10.17 13.94 6.01
N THR A 231 10.00 15.04 6.74
CA THR A 231 9.32 15.01 8.04
C THR A 231 7.83 15.33 7.89
N SER A 232 7.04 14.95 8.88
CA SER A 232 5.65 15.36 9.05
C SER A 232 5.49 16.88 8.99
N THR A 233 6.44 17.63 9.54
CA THR A 233 6.42 19.10 9.47
C THR A 233 6.57 19.61 8.03
N ALA A 234 7.49 19.02 7.26
CA ALA A 234 7.67 19.37 5.86
C ALA A 234 6.41 19.07 5.04
N LEU A 235 5.80 17.90 5.25
CA LEU A 235 4.53 17.51 4.62
C LEU A 235 3.39 18.49 4.98
N SER A 236 3.20 18.80 6.27
CA SER A 236 2.18 19.77 6.70
C SER A 236 2.43 21.16 6.12
N ASN A 237 3.68 21.58 5.94
CA ASN A 237 4.00 22.87 5.31
C ASN A 237 3.67 22.88 3.82
N LEU A 238 3.90 21.77 3.10
CA LEU A 238 3.43 21.63 1.71
C LEU A 238 1.90 21.71 1.64
N LEU A 239 1.17 21.05 2.54
CA LEU A 239 -0.30 21.07 2.56
C LEU A 239 -0.90 22.45 2.88
N LYS A 240 -0.15 23.35 3.55
CA LYS A 240 -0.58 24.74 3.81
C LYS A 240 -0.56 25.62 2.58
N LEU A 241 0.16 25.23 1.53
CA LEU A 241 0.26 26.04 0.32
C LEU A 241 -1.06 26.03 -0.47
N ASN A 242 -1.30 27.13 -1.17
CA ASN A 242 -2.36 27.21 -2.16
C ASN A 242 -1.79 26.80 -3.51
N TYR A 243 -2.49 25.87 -4.16
CA TYR A 243 -2.12 25.31 -5.45
C TYR A 243 -3.16 25.70 -6.50
N LEU A 244 -2.70 26.04 -7.70
CA LEU A 244 -3.60 26.39 -8.80
C LEU A 244 -4.30 25.18 -9.41
N ASN A 245 -3.62 24.03 -9.44
CA ASN A 245 -4.09 22.75 -9.96
C ASN A 245 -3.13 21.64 -9.52
N LYS A 246 -3.44 20.38 -9.86
CA LYS A 246 -2.60 19.21 -9.51
C LYS A 246 -1.16 19.29 -10.02
N VAL A 247 -0.92 19.92 -11.18
CA VAL A 247 0.44 20.07 -11.73
C VAL A 247 1.29 20.98 -10.85
N ASP A 248 0.72 22.09 -10.35
CA ASP A 248 1.39 23.00 -9.41
C ASP A 248 1.74 22.29 -8.08
N VAL A 249 0.89 21.35 -7.61
CA VAL A 249 1.21 20.52 -6.44
C VAL A 249 2.50 19.74 -6.67
N PHE A 250 2.57 18.99 -7.76
CA PHE A 250 3.73 18.18 -8.07
C PHE A 250 4.99 19.01 -8.30
N GLU A 251 4.90 20.10 -9.07
CA GLU A 251 6.06 20.97 -9.31
C GLU A 251 6.69 21.49 -8.01
N ARG A 252 5.86 21.91 -7.05
CA ARG A 252 6.35 22.39 -5.75
C ARG A 252 6.91 21.28 -4.88
N LEU A 253 6.29 20.10 -4.89
CA LEU A 253 6.82 18.91 -4.23
C LEU A 253 8.22 18.57 -4.78
N TYR A 254 8.37 18.50 -6.10
CA TYR A 254 9.65 18.20 -6.75
C TYR A 254 10.74 19.22 -6.44
N ARG A 255 10.40 20.52 -6.42
CA ARG A 255 11.34 21.59 -6.01
C ARG A 255 11.75 21.48 -4.55
N HIS A 256 10.83 21.12 -3.66
CA HIS A 256 11.14 20.95 -2.25
C HIS A 256 12.11 19.79 -2.01
N LEU A 257 12.00 18.73 -2.80
CA LEU A 257 12.82 17.52 -2.68
C LEU A 257 14.18 17.61 -3.40
N ASN A 258 14.35 18.58 -4.29
CA ASN A 258 15.59 18.87 -5.01
C ASN A 258 15.88 20.38 -5.00
N PRO A 259 16.24 20.95 -3.82
CA PRO A 259 16.47 22.37 -3.65
C PRO A 259 17.72 22.91 -4.38
#